data_AF-A0AAU5ADG7-F1
#
_entry.id   AF-A0AAU5ADG7-F1
#
_cell.length_a   1.000
_cell.length_b   1.000
_cell.length_c   1.000
_cell.angle_alpha   90.00
_cell.angle_beta   90.00
_cell.angle_gamma   90.00
#
_symmetry.space_group_name_H-M   'P 1'
#
loop_
_entity.id
_entity.type
_entity.pdbx_description
1 polymer ?
#
loop_
_entity_poly.entity_id
_entity_poly.type
_entity_poly.pdbx_seq_one_letter_code
_entity_poly.pdbx_strand_id
1 'polypeptide(L)'
;MTNLNTVVTWVDTRDRLPESGTPVAAAITGRYPADSLSESDTALGEEFWLVRPMYFTTQHWDEDGAEHRDCFVDSDGVVRLPHGLTSAETVTHWAELPTLPGGTTHGVLGKDAQTALQNVWGPHPTWK
;
A
#
# COMPACT_ATOMS: atom_id res chain seq x y z
N MET A 1 11.36 21.08 -25.27
CA MET A 1 10.67 20.66 -24.04
C MET A 1 10.70 19.15 -23.99
N THR A 2 11.42 18.57 -23.03
CA THR A 2 11.48 17.11 -22.85
C THR A 2 10.17 16.65 -22.25
N ASN A 3 9.48 15.72 -22.92
CA ASN A 3 8.25 15.12 -22.42
C ASN A 3 8.62 14.20 -21.24
N LEU A 4 8.23 14.58 -20.01
CA LEU A 4 8.53 13.88 -18.75
C LEU A 4 7.47 12.81 -18.43
N ASN A 5 6.97 12.10 -19.44
CA ASN A 5 6.04 10.99 -19.19
C ASN A 5 6.83 9.74 -18.78
N THR A 6 6.68 9.31 -17.53
CA THR A 6 7.07 7.97 -17.08
C THR A 6 5.96 6.99 -17.46
N VAL A 7 6.32 5.93 -18.19
CA VAL A 7 5.42 4.80 -18.43
C VAL A 7 5.45 3.91 -17.19
N VAL A 8 4.27 3.72 -16.58
CA VAL A 8 4.10 2.85 -15.41
C VAL A 8 3.38 1.57 -15.84
N THR A 9 3.90 0.41 -15.43
CA THR A 9 3.25 -0.88 -15.69
C THR A 9 2.38 -1.27 -14.50
N TRP A 10 1.09 -1.45 -14.75
CA TRP A 10 0.16 -2.00 -13.78
C TRP A 10 0.10 -3.52 -13.92
N VAL A 11 0.20 -4.22 -12.80
CA VAL A 11 0.28 -5.67 -12.70
C VAL A 11 -0.91 -6.16 -11.91
N ASP A 12 -1.70 -7.09 -12.46
CA ASP A 12 -2.80 -7.72 -11.73
C ASP A 12 -2.23 -8.53 -10.55
N THR A 13 -2.82 -8.34 -9.36
CA THR A 13 -2.39 -9.02 -8.14
C THR A 13 -2.49 -10.55 -8.21
N ARG A 14 -3.33 -11.08 -9.10
CA ARG A 14 -3.48 -12.52 -9.34
C ARG A 14 -2.39 -13.07 -10.26
N ASP A 15 -1.81 -12.22 -11.11
CA ASP A 15 -0.73 -12.61 -12.01
C ASP A 15 0.61 -12.59 -11.29
N ARG A 16 0.87 -11.55 -10.48
CA ARG A 16 2.13 -11.40 -9.75
C ARG A 16 1.96 -10.44 -8.57
N LEU A 17 2.60 -10.77 -7.46
CA LEU A 17 2.71 -9.91 -6.28
C LEU A 17 4.07 -9.18 -6.24
N PRO A 18 4.15 -8.01 -5.57
CA PRO A 18 5.43 -7.35 -5.31
C PRO A 18 6.35 -8.16 -4.40
N GLU A 19 7.59 -7.73 -4.24
CA GLU A 19 8.46 -8.24 -3.18
C GLU A 19 8.05 -7.66 -1.82
N SER A 20 8.31 -8.43 -0.75
CA SER A 20 8.00 -7.97 0.61
C SER A 20 8.81 -6.73 0.97
N GLY A 21 8.13 -5.71 1.48
CA GLY A 21 8.69 -4.38 1.76
C GLY A 21 8.66 -3.41 0.58
N THR A 22 8.24 -3.83 -0.62
CA THR A 22 8.19 -2.95 -1.79
C THR A 22 7.06 -1.92 -1.65
N PRO A 23 7.35 -0.61 -1.74
CA PRO A 23 6.32 0.41 -1.83
C PRO A 23 5.72 0.46 -3.25
N VAL A 24 4.41 0.53 -3.33
CA VAL A 24 3.64 0.44 -4.58
C VAL A 24 2.54 1.49 -4.63
N ALA A 25 2.13 1.87 -5.84
CA ALA A 25 0.80 2.41 -6.09
C ALA A 25 -0.16 1.22 -6.24
N ALA A 26 -1.15 1.11 -5.35
CA ALA A 26 -2.15 0.03 -5.37
C ALA A 26 -3.50 0.56 -5.86
N ALA A 27 -4.10 -0.12 -6.83
CA ALA A 27 -5.44 0.13 -7.32
C ALA A 27 -6.44 -0.70 -6.50
N ILE A 28 -7.29 -0.01 -5.73
CA ILE A 28 -8.22 -0.58 -4.76
C ILE A 28 -9.64 -0.44 -5.29
N THR A 29 -10.44 -1.49 -5.09
CA THR A 29 -11.89 -1.45 -5.29
C THR A 29 -12.60 -1.89 -4.01
N GLY A 30 -13.75 -1.27 -3.73
CA GLY A 30 -14.59 -1.62 -2.60
C GLY A 30 -15.95 -0.92 -2.69
N ARG A 31 -16.67 -0.90 -1.58
CA ARG A 31 -17.93 -0.15 -1.46
C ARG A 31 -17.90 0.72 -0.22
N TYR A 32 -18.39 1.95 -0.35
CA TYR A 32 -18.65 2.77 0.82
C TYR A 32 -19.75 2.13 1.68
N PRO A 33 -19.78 2.38 2.99
CA PRO A 33 -20.94 2.06 3.81
C PRO A 33 -22.20 2.67 3.20
N ALA A 34 -23.33 1.95 3.24
CA ALA A 34 -24.59 2.51 2.82
C ALA A 34 -24.93 3.73 3.69
N ASP A 35 -25.39 4.82 3.06
CA ASP A 35 -25.86 5.98 3.81
C ASP A 35 -27.05 5.56 4.68
N SER A 36 -26.88 5.73 5.99
CA SER A 36 -27.87 5.40 7.03
C SER A 36 -29.16 6.22 6.94
N LEU A 37 -29.23 7.18 6.01
CA LEU A 37 -30.41 8.00 5.70
C LEU A 37 -31.27 7.42 4.58
N SER A 38 -30.84 6.35 3.91
CA SER A 38 -31.69 5.63 2.96
C SER A 38 -32.46 4.52 3.70
N GLU A 39 -33.78 4.67 3.83
CA GLU A 39 -34.66 3.74 4.58
C GLU A 39 -34.80 2.33 3.94
N SER A 40 -33.93 1.96 3.01
CA SER A 40 -33.93 0.63 2.40
C SER A 40 -32.74 -0.18 2.92
N ASP A 41 -33.04 -1.15 3.78
CA ASP A 41 -32.14 -2.16 4.40
C ASP A 41 -31.49 -3.13 3.37
N THR A 42 -31.47 -2.75 2.10
CA THR A 42 -31.02 -3.53 0.93
C THR A 42 -30.12 -2.74 -0.03
N ALA A 43 -29.82 -1.47 0.25
CA ALA A 43 -28.94 -0.68 -0.60
C ALA A 43 -27.47 -1.05 -0.34
N LEU A 44 -26.86 -1.82 -1.24
CA LEU A 44 -25.40 -1.92 -1.29
C LEU A 44 -24.83 -0.52 -1.55
N GLY A 45 -23.90 -0.06 -0.71
CA GLY A 45 -23.28 1.26 -0.87
C GLY A 45 -22.52 1.42 -2.18
N GLU A 46 -22.20 2.67 -2.54
CA GLU A 46 -21.57 3.03 -3.81
C GLU A 46 -20.21 2.34 -3.99
N GLU A 47 -19.96 1.80 -5.19
CA GLU A 47 -18.66 1.23 -5.56
C GLU A 47 -17.63 2.33 -5.78
N PHE A 48 -16.42 2.12 -5.28
CA PHE A 48 -15.32 3.04 -5.51
C PHE A 48 -14.12 2.37 -6.15
N TRP A 49 -13.31 3.19 -6.82
CA TRP A 49 -12.00 2.86 -7.35
C TRP A 49 -11.00 3.93 -6.93
N LEU A 50 -9.94 3.54 -6.22
CA LEU A 50 -8.93 4.45 -5.70
C LEU A 50 -7.53 3.93 -6.00
N VAL A 51 -6.58 4.85 -6.21
CA VAL A 51 -5.15 4.53 -6.23
C VAL A 51 -4.51 5.13 -4.99
N ARG A 52 -3.86 4.29 -4.18
CA ARG A 52 -3.18 4.73 -2.95
C ARG A 52 -1.75 4.21 -2.88
N PRO A 53 -0.80 4.99 -2.34
CA PRO A 53 0.51 4.46 -1.96
C PRO A 53 0.35 3.48 -0.80
N MET A 54 0.95 2.30 -0.93
CA MET A 54 0.95 1.23 0.07
C MET A 54 2.31 0.54 0.04
N TYR A 55 2.58 -0.35 0.98
CA TYR A 55 3.66 -1.34 0.83
C TYR A 55 3.08 -2.75 0.86
N PHE A 56 3.72 -3.67 0.15
CA PHE A 56 3.38 -5.09 0.19
C PHE A 56 4.21 -5.82 1.24
N THR A 57 3.62 -6.80 1.92
CA THR A 57 4.35 -7.73 2.78
C THR A 57 3.76 -9.13 2.70
N THR A 58 4.62 -10.13 2.73
CA THR A 58 4.22 -11.54 2.77
C THR A 58 3.63 -11.96 4.12
N GLN A 59 3.97 -11.24 5.19
CA GLN A 59 3.44 -11.47 6.54
C GLN A 59 3.26 -10.15 7.28
N HIS A 60 2.06 -9.93 7.82
CA HIS A 60 1.72 -8.79 8.67
C HIS A 60 0.93 -9.25 9.88
N TRP A 61 1.16 -8.62 11.02
CA TRP A 61 0.39 -8.82 12.24
C TRP A 61 -0.30 -7.51 12.54
N ASP A 62 -1.64 -7.52 12.62
CA ASP A 62 -2.38 -6.34 13.04
C ASP A 62 -2.24 -6.11 14.56
N GLU A 63 -2.79 -5.00 15.05
CA GLU A 63 -2.75 -4.65 16.48
C GLU A 63 -3.52 -5.63 17.37
N ASP A 64 -4.53 -6.31 16.79
CA ASP A 64 -5.34 -7.33 17.46
C ASP A 64 -4.67 -8.72 17.47
N GLY A 65 -3.52 -8.85 16.81
CA GLY A 65 -2.74 -10.09 16.70
C GLY A 65 -3.20 -11.04 15.59
N ALA A 66 -4.08 -10.61 14.68
CA ALA A 66 -4.43 -11.35 13.49
C ALA A 66 -3.28 -11.37 12.48
N GLU A 67 -2.98 -12.55 11.95
CA GLU A 67 -2.00 -12.74 10.88
C GLU A 67 -2.66 -12.50 9.52
N HIS A 68 -2.07 -11.60 8.73
CA HIS A 68 -2.37 -11.43 7.32
C HIS A 68 -1.18 -11.88 6.47
N ARG A 69 -1.47 -12.60 5.38
CA ARG A 69 -0.48 -13.03 4.40
C ARG A 69 -0.71 -12.36 3.08
N ASP A 70 0.39 -12.08 2.39
CA ASP A 70 0.41 -11.50 1.05
C ASP A 70 -0.50 -10.27 0.95
N CYS A 71 -0.27 -9.27 1.80
CA CYS A 71 -1.17 -8.14 1.99
C CYS A 71 -0.52 -6.79 1.70
N PHE A 72 -1.37 -5.81 1.40
CA PHE A 72 -1.01 -4.42 1.17
C PHE A 72 -1.41 -3.59 2.37
N VAL A 73 -0.50 -2.76 2.87
CA VAL A 73 -0.73 -1.92 4.07
C VAL A 73 -0.52 -0.45 3.69
N ASP A 74 -1.51 0.40 3.99
CA ASP A 74 -1.40 1.85 3.77
C ASP A 74 -0.71 2.57 4.94
N SER A 75 -0.54 3.88 4.80
CA SER A 75 0.05 4.73 5.83
C SER A 75 -0.73 4.78 7.14
N ASP A 76 -2.03 4.47 7.08
CA ASP A 76 -2.94 4.50 8.22
C ASP A 76 -3.02 3.12 8.90
N GLY A 77 -2.26 2.13 8.42
CA GLY A 77 -2.23 0.77 8.93
C GLY A 77 -3.36 -0.13 8.39
N VAL A 78 -4.18 0.36 7.45
CA VAL A 78 -5.29 -0.46 6.91
C VAL A 78 -4.76 -1.53 5.98
N VAL A 79 -5.04 -2.78 6.33
CA VAL A 79 -4.65 -3.98 5.58
C VAL A 79 -5.67 -4.28 4.49
N ARG A 80 -5.18 -4.51 3.27
CA ARG A 80 -6.00 -4.92 2.12
C ARG A 80 -5.39 -6.14 1.45
N LEU A 81 -6.27 -7.06 1.04
CA LEU A 81 -5.88 -8.31 0.40
C LEU A 81 -5.97 -8.20 -1.13
N PRO A 82 -5.21 -9.03 -1.87
CA PRO A 82 -5.39 -9.24 -3.30
C PRO A 82 -6.84 -9.53 -3.68
N HIS A 83 -7.23 -9.07 -4.87
CA HIS A 83 -8.56 -9.28 -5.40
C HIS A 83 -8.86 -10.77 -5.60
N GLY A 84 -10.08 -11.18 -5.22
CA GLY A 84 -10.50 -12.59 -5.20
C GLY A 84 -10.42 -13.25 -3.82
N LEU A 85 -9.90 -12.54 -2.81
CA LEU A 85 -9.97 -12.96 -1.41
C LEU A 85 -11.15 -12.30 -0.68
N THR A 86 -11.54 -12.86 0.46
CA THR A 86 -12.64 -12.33 1.29
C THR A 86 -12.21 -11.05 2.01
N SER A 87 -12.44 -9.90 1.37
CA SER A 87 -12.27 -8.57 1.95
C SER A 87 -13.30 -7.60 1.37
N ALA A 88 -13.78 -6.65 2.18
CA ALA A 88 -14.70 -5.60 1.74
C ALA A 88 -14.03 -4.64 0.73
N GLU A 89 -12.72 -4.44 0.89
CA GLU A 89 -11.88 -3.67 -0.03
C GLU A 89 -10.71 -4.55 -0.50
N THR A 90 -10.44 -4.57 -1.79
CA THR A 90 -9.41 -5.44 -2.38
C THR A 90 -8.49 -4.67 -3.32
N VAL A 91 -7.24 -5.11 -3.41
CA VAL A 91 -6.27 -4.59 -4.38
C VAL A 91 -6.38 -5.39 -5.66
N THR A 92 -6.71 -4.74 -6.76
CA THR A 92 -6.83 -5.40 -8.07
C THR A 92 -5.50 -5.42 -8.80
N HIS A 93 -4.81 -4.28 -8.83
CA HIS A 93 -3.54 -4.10 -9.52
C HIS A 93 -2.57 -3.31 -8.65
N TRP A 94 -1.29 -3.45 -8.94
CA TRP A 94 -0.25 -2.64 -8.35
C TRP A 94 0.73 -2.16 -9.42
N ALA A 95 1.44 -1.09 -9.11
CA ALA A 95 2.56 -0.61 -9.88
C ALA A 95 3.67 -0.18 -8.94
N GLU A 96 4.93 -0.35 -9.36
CA GLU A 96 6.06 0.27 -8.67
C GLU A 96 5.86 1.78 -8.61
N LEU A 97 6.17 2.40 -7.47
CA LEU A 97 6.04 3.85 -7.34
C LEU A 97 6.98 4.53 -8.35
N PRO A 98 6.47 5.46 -9.17
CA PRO A 98 7.32 6.18 -10.11
C PRO A 98 8.34 7.02 -9.33
N THR A 99 9.62 6.85 -9.65
CA THR A 99 10.68 7.74 -9.15
C THR A 99 10.41 9.16 -9.64
N LEU A 100 10.58 10.16 -8.77
CA LEU A 100 10.45 11.57 -9.16
C LEU A 100 11.37 11.87 -10.35
N PRO A 101 10.87 12.48 -11.44
CA PRO A 101 11.71 12.79 -12.59
C PRO A 101 12.90 13.66 -12.19
N GLY A 102 14.12 13.21 -12.52
CA GLY A 102 15.36 13.92 -12.21
C GLY A 102 15.96 13.66 -10.82
N GLY A 103 15.32 12.81 -9.99
CA GLY A 103 15.88 12.39 -8.71
C GLY A 103 16.42 10.98 -8.75
N THR A 104 17.67 10.77 -8.31
CA THR A 104 18.15 9.45 -7.88
C THR A 104 17.50 9.15 -6.53
N THR A 105 16.27 8.64 -6.55
CA THR A 105 15.60 8.23 -5.31
C THR A 105 16.27 6.94 -4.83
N HIS A 106 17.11 7.05 -3.80
CA HIS A 106 17.68 5.89 -3.13
C HIS A 106 16.67 5.39 -2.09
N GLY A 107 15.98 4.30 -2.42
CA GLY A 107 15.18 3.55 -1.44
C GLY A 107 16.12 2.72 -0.57
N VAL A 108 16.13 2.97 0.74
CA VAL A 108 16.82 2.11 1.71
C VAL A 108 15.75 1.39 2.52
N LEU A 109 15.64 0.08 2.34
CA LEU A 109 14.61 -0.76 2.93
C LEU A 109 15.23 -1.86 3.79
N GLY A 110 14.45 -2.43 4.71
CA GLY A 110 14.88 -3.57 5.53
C GLY A 110 16.08 -3.27 6.43
N LYS A 111 17.06 -4.19 6.49
CA LYS A 111 18.21 -4.10 7.41
C LYS A 111 19.07 -2.85 7.16
N ASP A 112 19.18 -2.43 5.91
CA ASP A 112 19.96 -1.26 5.54
C ASP A 112 19.27 0.04 5.99
N ALA A 113 17.94 0.01 6.20
CA ALA A 113 17.20 1.17 6.69
C ALA A 113 17.63 1.54 8.11
N GLN A 114 17.93 0.55 8.95
CA GLN A 114 18.43 0.79 10.30
C GLN A 114 19.79 1.51 10.27
N THR A 115 20.70 1.06 9.40
CA THR A 115 22.02 1.69 9.23
C THR A 115 21.89 3.09 8.66
N ALA A 116 21.05 3.29 7.65
CA ALA A 116 20.79 4.63 7.11
C ALA A 116 20.17 5.57 8.16
N LEU A 117 19.24 5.07 8.97
CA LEU A 117 18.60 5.82 10.04
C LEU A 117 19.60 6.23 11.14
N GLN A 118 20.50 5.32 11.54
CA GLN A 118 21.59 5.62 12.47
C GLN A 118 22.55 6.68 11.92
N ASN A 119 22.88 6.61 10.63
CA ASN A 119 23.76 7.57 9.97
C ASN A 119 23.13 8.97 9.87
N VAL A 120 21.80 9.07 9.75
CA VAL A 120 21.08 10.34 9.66
C VAL A 120 20.81 10.95 11.04
N TRP A 121 20.49 10.15 12.06
CA TRP A 121 20.21 10.66 13.42
C TRP A 121 21.46 10.99 14.25
N GLY A 122 22.64 10.46 13.90
CA GLY A 122 23.82 10.54 14.75
C GLY A 122 23.67 9.71 16.04
N PRO A 123 24.61 9.80 17.01
CA PRO A 123 24.48 9.09 18.28
C PRO A 123 23.19 9.53 18.98
N HIS A 124 22.41 8.56 19.48
CA HIS A 124 21.12 8.80 20.12
C HIS A 124 21.21 9.93 21.15
N PRO A 125 20.24 10.86 21.21
CA PRO A 125 20.17 11.78 22.32
C PRO A 125 19.98 10.95 23.60
N THR A 126 20.95 10.99 24.50
CA THR A 126 20.80 10.43 25.84
C THR A 126 19.78 11.28 26.57
N TRP A 127 18.56 10.80 26.71
CA TRP A 127 17.57 11.44 27.56
C TRP A 127 18.02 11.22 29.02
N LYS A 128 18.18 12.32 29.75
CA LYS A 128 18.35 12.32 31.21
C LYS A 128 16.98 12.26 31.89
#